data_AF-A0A7X9CMW0-F1
#
_entry.id   AF-A0A7X9CMW0-F1
#
_cell.length_a   1.000
_cell.length_b   1.000
_cell.length_c   1.000
_cell.angle_alpha   90.00
_cell.angle_beta   90.00
_cell.angle_gamma   90.00
#
_symmetry.space_group_name_H-M   'P 1'
#
loop_
_entity.id
_entity.type
_entity.pdbx_description
1 polymer ?
#
loop_
_entity_poly.entity_id
_entity_poly.type
_entity_poly.pdbx_seq_one_letter_code
_entity_poly.pdbx_strand_id
1 'polypeptide(L)'
;MEFGFDDNIIISNFSCTFSKGKIYALVGENGCGKSTFLDIIIGLYKDKINGNVYFNDEEIRDIDMNLCRRNLIAISDQNNILIKDTILNNIIIGLSNSNGYTKKAQIN
;
A
#
# COMPACT_ATOMS: atom_id res chain seq x y z
N MET A 1 16.15 -0.32 -7.75
CA MET A 1 15.06 -1.23 -8.15
C MET A 1 14.54 -0.84 -9.52
N GLU A 2 13.99 -1.81 -10.25
CA GLU A 2 13.31 -1.62 -11.52
C GLU A 2 11.97 -2.35 -11.51
N PHE A 3 10.98 -1.77 -12.20
CA PHE A 3 9.64 -2.34 -12.31
C PHE A 3 8.96 -1.87 -13.59
N GLY A 4 8.18 -2.75 -14.21
CA GLY A 4 7.41 -2.47 -15.41
C GLY A 4 6.26 -3.45 -15.61
N PHE A 5 5.37 -3.13 -16.54
CA PHE A 5 4.36 -4.05 -17.06
C PHE A 5 4.68 -4.35 -18.52
N ASP A 6 4.75 -5.64 -18.84
CA ASP A 6 5.15 -6.12 -20.17
C ASP A 6 6.48 -5.47 -20.59
N ASP A 7 6.52 -4.81 -21.75
CA ASP A 7 7.71 -4.13 -22.27
C ASP A 7 7.87 -2.68 -21.76
N ASN A 8 6.96 -2.19 -20.91
CA ASN A 8 6.96 -0.80 -20.43
C ASN A 8 7.59 -0.70 -19.04
N ILE A 9 8.81 -0.17 -18.97
CA ILE A 9 9.49 0.16 -17.72
C ILE A 9 8.84 1.41 -17.11
N ILE A 10 8.30 1.28 -15.90
CA ILE A 10 7.69 2.38 -15.15
C ILE A 10 8.69 3.01 -14.19
N ILE A 11 9.50 2.17 -13.53
CA ILE A 11 10.53 2.59 -12.60
C ILE A 11 11.84 2.01 -13.09
N SER A 12 12.82 2.88 -13.36
CA SER A 12 14.15 2.50 -13.81
C SER A 12 15.20 2.98 -12.81
N ASN A 13 16.13 2.10 -12.47
CA ASN A 13 17.29 2.34 -11.60
C ASN A 13 17.03 3.27 -10.39
N PHE A 14 15.93 3.05 -9.68
CA PHE A 14 15.54 3.92 -8.56
C PHE A 14 16.13 3.43 -7.24
N SER A 15 16.73 4.32 -6.46
CA SER A 15 17.28 4.02 -5.14
C SER A 15 17.02 5.18 -4.18
N CYS A 16 16.44 4.86 -3.02
CA CYS A 16 16.23 5.82 -1.94
C CYS A 16 16.08 5.12 -0.59
N THR A 17 16.17 5.89 0.50
CA THR A 17 15.90 5.41 1.86
C THR A 17 14.95 6.38 2.55
N PHE A 18 13.89 5.84 3.14
CA PHE A 18 12.92 6.60 3.93
C PHE A 18 13.12 6.29 5.41
N SER A 19 13.39 7.33 6.21
CA SER A 19 13.61 7.20 7.65
C SER A 19 12.30 7.28 8.43
N LYS A 20 12.19 6.48 9.49
CA LYS A 20 11.06 6.50 10.41
C LYS A 20 10.83 7.90 11.00
N GLY A 21 9.56 8.30 11.12
CA GLY A 21 9.15 9.58 11.73
C GLY A 21 9.32 10.79 10.81
N LYS A 22 9.62 10.59 9.53
CA LYS A 22 9.68 11.65 8.52
C LYS A 22 8.44 11.59 7.61
N ILE A 23 8.09 12.75 7.06
CA ILE A 23 7.04 12.89 6.05
C ILE A 23 7.73 13.14 4.73
N TYR A 24 7.37 12.36 3.72
CA TYR A 24 7.92 12.45 2.37
C TYR A 24 6.80 12.79 1.38
N ALA A 25 7.13 13.60 0.39
CA ALA A 25 6.24 13.92 -0.72
C ALA A 25 6.79 13.30 -2.00
N LEU A 26 5.95 12.53 -2.71
CA LEU A 26 6.25 12.03 -4.03
C LEU A 26 5.56 12.93 -5.07
N VAL A 27 6.35 13.64 -5.86
CA VAL A 27 5.86 14.65 -6.81
C VAL A 27 6.29 14.26 -8.22
N GLY A 28 5.42 14.51 -9.20
CA GLY A 28 5.65 14.22 -10.61
C GLY A 28 4.37 14.34 -11.43
N GLU A 29 4.48 14.26 -12.75
CA GLU A 29 3.33 14.35 -13.66
C GLU A 29 2.36 13.16 -13.52
N ASN A 30 1.12 13.34 -13.96
CA ASN A 30 0.14 12.25 -13.97
C ASN A 30 0.64 11.12 -14.89
N GLY A 31 0.56 9.88 -14.42
CA GLY A 31 1.04 8.71 -15.16
C GLY A 31 2.53 8.39 -14.99
N CYS A 32 3.32 9.21 -14.29
CA CYS A 32 4.76 8.94 -14.12
C CYS A 32 5.09 7.78 -13.14
N GLY A 33 4.12 6.97 -12.73
CA GLY A 33 4.34 5.80 -11.86
C GLY A 33 4.25 6.04 -10.35
N LYS A 34 3.74 7.19 -9.88
CA LYS A 34 3.64 7.49 -8.43
C LYS A 34 2.83 6.46 -7.64
N SER A 35 1.62 6.15 -8.08
CA SER A 35 0.78 5.15 -7.42
C SER A 35 1.41 3.76 -7.51
N THR A 36 1.99 3.41 -8.66
CA THR A 36 2.73 2.16 -8.85
C THR A 36 3.90 2.03 -7.87
N PHE A 37 4.62 3.12 -7.60
CA PHE A 37 5.67 3.14 -6.59
C PHE A 37 5.14 2.90 -5.18
N LEU A 38 4.01 3.49 -4.82
CA LEU A 38 3.34 3.22 -3.55
C LEU A 38 2.91 1.76 -3.45
N ASP A 39 2.31 1.20 -4.50
CA ASP A 39 1.89 -0.21 -4.58
C ASP A 39 3.07 -1.18 -4.38
N ILE A 40 4.25 -0.84 -4.90
CA ILE A 40 5.49 -1.57 -4.68
C ILE A 40 5.91 -1.54 -3.21
N ILE A 41 5.94 -0.35 -2.59
CA ILE A 41 6.35 -0.17 -1.18
C ILE A 41 5.45 -0.96 -0.25
N ILE A 42 4.14 -0.99 -0.50
CA ILE A 42 3.17 -1.75 0.31
C ILE A 42 3.15 -3.25 -0.04
N GLY A 43 4.01 -3.69 -0.97
CA GLY A 43 4.24 -5.09 -1.32
C GLY A 43 3.14 -5.72 -2.17
N LEU A 44 2.38 -4.97 -2.97
CA LEU A 44 1.42 -5.54 -3.92
C LEU A 44 2.11 -6.22 -5.11
N TYR A 45 3.32 -5.78 -5.46
CA TYR A 45 4.09 -6.30 -6.59
C TYR A 45 5.44 -6.92 -6.19
N LYS A 46 5.56 -7.39 -4.93
CA LYS A 46 6.84 -7.81 -4.35
C LYS A 46 7.64 -8.84 -5.18
N ASP A 47 6.94 -9.74 -5.88
CA ASP A 47 7.54 -10.81 -6.67
C ASP A 47 7.90 -10.41 -8.11
N LYS A 48 7.57 -9.18 -8.53
CA LYS A 48 7.78 -8.66 -9.90
C LYS A 48 8.85 -7.58 -9.98
N ILE A 49 9.47 -7.23 -8.85
CA ILE A 49 10.48 -6.17 -8.77
C ILE A 49 11.84 -6.76 -9.15
N ASN A 50 12.63 -6.03 -9.94
CA ASN A 50 14.05 -6.30 -10.11
C ASN A 50 14.86 -5.44 -9.12
N GLY A 51 15.81 -6.06 -8.41
CA GLY A 51 16.52 -5.45 -7.28
C GLY A 51 15.86 -5.76 -5.94
N ASN A 52 16.08 -4.93 -4.92
CA ASN A 52 15.61 -5.18 -3.57
C ASN A 52 14.83 -3.99 -3.01
N VAL A 53 13.85 -4.29 -2.16
CA VAL A 53 13.06 -3.34 -1.38
C VAL A 53 13.01 -3.88 0.05
N TYR A 54 13.23 -3.01 1.02
CA TYR A 54 13.34 -3.39 2.43
C TYR A 54 12.31 -2.63 3.28
N PHE A 55 11.75 -3.31 4.27
CA PHE A 55 10.89 -2.74 5.29
C PHE A 55 11.49 -3.06 6.67
N ASN A 56 11.97 -2.03 7.39
CA ASN A 56 12.74 -2.18 8.64
C ASN A 56 13.91 -3.17 8.50
N ASP A 57 14.73 -2.99 7.46
CA ASP A 57 15.92 -3.81 7.14
C ASP A 57 15.64 -5.27 6.74
N GLU A 58 14.38 -5.71 6.72
CA GLU A 58 13.97 -7.01 6.17
C GLU A 58 13.52 -6.85 4.71
N GLU A 59 13.89 -7.80 3.84
CA GLU A 59 13.49 -7.78 2.44
C GLU A 59 11.99 -8.10 2.30
N ILE A 60 11.24 -7.27 1.57
CA ILE A 60 9.76 -7.40 1.51
C ILE A 60 9.26 -8.74 0.95
N ARG A 61 10.11 -9.49 0.24
CA ARG A 61 9.79 -10.82 -0.30
C ARG A 61 9.66 -11.85 0.81
N ASP A 62 10.46 -11.73 1.86
CA ASP A 62 10.51 -12.62 3.01
C ASP A 62 9.48 -12.26 4.10
N ILE A 63 8.83 -11.10 3.96
CA ILE A 63 7.81 -10.60 4.89
C ILE A 63 6.40 -11.02 4.43
N ASP A 64 5.53 -11.35 5.39
CA ASP A 64 4.09 -11.41 5.16
C ASP A 64 3.51 -10.00 4.99
N MET A 65 3.58 -9.50 3.75
CA MET A 65 3.06 -8.18 3.40
C MET A 65 1.54 -8.06 3.56
N ASN A 66 0.78 -9.17 3.60
CA ASN A 66 -0.66 -9.09 3.92
C ASN A 66 -0.85 -8.70 5.39
N LEU A 67 -0.09 -9.32 6.29
CA LEU A 67 -0.12 -9.00 7.72
C LEU A 67 0.37 -7.56 7.98
N CYS A 68 1.46 -7.14 7.31
CA CYS A 68 1.95 -5.76 7.40
C CYS A 68 0.90 -4.76 6.93
N ARG A 69 0.25 -4.99 5.78
CA ARG A 69 -0.82 -4.12 5.31
C ARG A 69 -1.99 -4.04 6.28
N ARG A 70 -2.34 -5.14 6.95
CA ARG A 70 -3.44 -5.15 7.93
C ARG A 70 -3.10 -4.39 9.21
N ASN A 71 -1.86 -4.49 9.68
CA ASN A 71 -1.50 -4.06 11.04
C ASN A 71 -0.67 -2.77 11.11
N LEU A 72 0.05 -2.42 10.04
CA LEU A 72 1.10 -1.39 10.07
C LEU A 72 0.94 -0.30 9.01
N ILE A 73 0.14 -0.54 7.96
CA ILE A 73 0.03 0.36 6.81
C ILE A 73 -1.42 0.81 6.67
N ALA A 74 -1.64 2.12 6.54
CA ALA A 74 -2.91 2.69 6.15
C ALA A 74 -2.75 3.40 4.80
N ILE A 75 -3.74 3.24 3.92
CA ILE A 75 -3.76 3.84 2.59
C ILE A 75 -5.07 4.63 2.48
N SER A 76 -4.97 5.84 1.92
CA SER A 76 -6.13 6.65 1.55
C SER A 76 -6.05 6.87 0.05
N ASP A 77 -6.93 6.20 -0.69
CA ASP A 77 -6.97 6.31 -2.15
C ASP A 77 -7.59 7.64 -2.60
N GLN A 78 -7.28 8.02 -3.84
CA GLN A 78 -7.84 9.23 -4.47
C GLN A 78 -9.36 9.11 -4.67
N ASN A 79 -9.86 7.89 -4.93
CA ASN A 79 -11.27 7.58 -5.10
C ASN A 79 -11.72 6.61 -4.02
N ASN A 80 -12.24 7.13 -2.91
CA ASN A 80 -12.74 6.29 -1.83
C ASN A 80 -14.00 5.53 -2.28
N ILE A 81 -13.94 4.20 -2.20
CA ILE A 81 -15.11 3.34 -2.37
C ILE A 81 -15.84 3.29 -1.03
N LEU A 82 -17.07 3.84 -1.00
CA LEU A 82 -17.94 3.75 0.16
C LEU A 82 -18.88 2.55 0.02
N ILE A 83 -19.00 1.79 1.09
CA ILE A 83 -20.02 0.76 1.21
C ILE A 83 -21.36 1.44 1.53
N LYS A 84 -22.45 0.87 1.01
CA LYS A 84 -23.82 1.31 1.30
C LYS A 84 -24.21 1.02 2.75
N ASP A 85 -23.69 1.84 3.65
CA ASP A 85 -23.89 1.77 5.09
C ASP A 85 -23.70 3.18 5.71
N THR A 86 -23.74 3.29 7.03
CA THR A 86 -23.51 4.54 7.75
C THR A 86 -22.10 5.08 7.54
N ILE A 87 -21.93 6.40 7.70
CA ILE A 87 -20.61 7.05 7.70
C ILE A 87 -19.69 6.40 8.74
N LEU A 88 -20.22 6.13 9.94
CA LEU A 88 -19.47 5.47 11.01
C LEU A 88 -18.90 4.12 10.55
N ASN A 89 -19.73 3.28 9.93
CA ASN A 89 -19.31 1.96 9.45
C ASN A 89 -18.26 2.04 8.33
N ASN A 90 -18.32 3.09 7.49
CA ASN A 90 -17.27 3.34 6.50
C ASN A 90 -15.95 3.83 7.12
N ILE A 91 -15.98 4.52 8.28
CA ILE A 91 -14.78 4.99 8.97
C ILE A 91 -14.10 3.85 9.76
N ILE A 92 -14.88 3.01 10.43
CA ILE A 92 -14.34 1.92 11.26
C ILE A 92 -14.05 0.65 10.45
N ILE A 93 -14.22 0.70 9.13
CA ILE A 93 -13.97 -0.45 8.26
C ILE A 93 -12.51 -0.90 8.39
N GLY A 94 -12.30 -2.21 8.55
CA GLY A 94 -10.96 -2.78 8.74
C GLY A 94 -10.45 -2.75 10.19
N LEU A 95 -11.10 -2.05 11.12
CA LEU A 95 -10.79 -2.16 12.55
C LEU A 95 -11.30 -3.51 13.08
N SER A 96 -10.38 -4.33 13.62
CA SER A 96 -10.74 -5.58 14.28
C SER A 96 -11.28 -5.26 15.67
N ASN A 97 -12.61 -5.35 15.85
CA ASN A 97 -13.34 -5.33 17.12
C ASN A 97 -12.59 -4.81 18.36
N SER A 98 -12.45 -3.49 18.48
CA SER A 98 -12.36 -2.85 19.79
C SER A 98 -13.78 -2.82 20.38
N ASN A 99 -14.18 -3.89 21.07
CA ASN A 99 -15.34 -4.00 21.97
C ASN A 99 -16.59 -3.14 21.64
N GLY A 100 -17.57 -3.73 20.95
CA GLY A 100 -18.99 -3.35 21.16
C GLY A 100 -19.85 -3.02 19.93
N TYR A 101 -19.26 -2.84 18.74
CA TYR A 101 -20.03 -2.46 17.55
C TYR A 101 -19.61 -3.29 16.34
N THR A 102 -20.31 -4.39 16.07
CA THR A 102 -20.16 -5.09 14.79
C THR A 102 -21.48 -5.66 14.29
N LYS A 103 -21.90 -5.21 13.11
CA LYS A 103 -22.65 -6.02 12.16
C LYS A 103 -21.68 -6.43 11.06
N LYS A 104 -21.67 -7.73 10.73
CA LYS A 104 -20.95 -8.25 9.56
C LYS A 104 -21.52 -7.59 8.32
N ALA A 105 -20.73 -6.80 7.60
CA ALA A 105 -21.06 -6.42 6.24
C ALA A 105 -20.91 -7.68 5.38
N GLN A 106 -22.05 -8.24 4.93
CA GLN A 106 -22.06 -9.21 3.84
C GLN A 106 -22.01 -8.40 2.54
N ILE A 107 -20.94 -8.60 1.79
CA ILE A 107 -20.84 -8.12 0.41
C ILE A 107 -21.59 -9.16 -0.44
N ASN A 108 -22.69 -8.73 -1.07
CA ASN A 108 -23.38 -9.50 -2.11
C ASN A 108 -22.72 -9.27 -3.46
#